data_AF-A0A349J1G6-F1
#
_entry.id   AF-A0A349J1G6-F1
#
_cell.length_a   1.000
_cell.length_b   1.000
_cell.length_c   1.000
_cell.angle_alpha   90.00
_cell.angle_beta   90.00
_cell.angle_gamma   90.00
#
_symmetry.space_group_name_H-M   'P 1'
#
loop_
_entity.id
_entity.type
_entity.pdbx_description
1 polymer ?
#
loop_
_entity_poly.entity_id
_entity_poly.type
_entity_poly.pdbx_seq_one_letter_code
_entity_poly.pdbx_strand_id
1 'polypeptide(L)'
;MLDTYTSPWMTEDLAIFKDAASKFMQAEFVPLAEKWHKQGMVDRDAWTKAGEAGLLLTSIPEEYGGGGGDYRHEAIMTEEQTRLGIGGWGQSVHSL
;
A
#
# COMPACT_ATOMS: atom_id res chain seq x y z
N MET A 1 -9.76 -6.95 -18.50
CA MET A 1 -8.71 -7.49 -19.42
C MET A 1 -7.37 -7.75 -18.71
N LEU A 2 -7.19 -7.34 -17.45
CA LEU A 2 -6.05 -7.72 -16.59
C LEU A 2 -6.47 -8.62 -15.41
N ASP A 3 -7.75 -8.93 -15.27
CA ASP A 3 -8.32 -9.59 -14.09
C ASP A 3 -7.84 -11.04 -13.90
N THR A 4 -7.16 -11.60 -14.91
CA THR A 4 -6.61 -12.96 -14.90
C THR A 4 -5.08 -13.02 -14.93
N TYR A 5 -4.39 -11.88 -14.98
CA TYR A 5 -2.93 -11.87 -15.00
C TYR A 5 -2.36 -11.98 -13.59
N THR A 6 -1.44 -12.93 -13.38
CA THR A 6 -0.64 -13.04 -12.17
C THR A 6 0.83 -12.99 -12.55
N SER A 7 1.56 -12.08 -11.92
CA SER A 7 3.00 -11.93 -12.17
C SER A 7 3.77 -13.19 -11.73
N PRO A 8 4.82 -13.61 -12.44
CA PRO A 8 5.56 -14.83 -12.13
C PRO A 8 6.33 -14.78 -10.81
N TRP A 9 6.50 -13.61 -10.20
CA TRP A 9 7.17 -13.40 -8.92
C TRP A 9 6.23 -13.51 -7.71
N MET A 10 4.92 -13.63 -7.93
CA MET A 10 3.91 -13.78 -6.89
C MET A 10 4.00 -15.15 -6.21
N THR A 11 4.03 -15.14 -4.88
CA THR A 11 3.87 -16.33 -4.03
C THR A 11 2.52 -16.29 -3.32
N GLU A 12 2.15 -17.35 -2.62
CA GLU A 12 0.94 -17.38 -1.78
C GLU A 12 0.99 -16.31 -0.67
N ASP A 13 2.13 -16.17 0.02
CA ASP A 13 2.32 -15.14 1.05
C ASP A 13 2.15 -13.72 0.47
N LEU A 14 2.70 -13.46 -0.71
CA LEU A 14 2.53 -12.19 -1.41
C LEU A 14 1.08 -11.96 -1.84
N ALA A 15 0.35 -13.02 -2.20
CA ALA A 15 -1.08 -12.92 -2.53
C ALA A 15 -1.93 -12.58 -1.28
N ILE A 16 -1.61 -13.17 -0.13
CA ILE A 16 -2.24 -12.84 1.16
C ILE A 16 -1.95 -11.38 1.54
N PHE A 17 -0.69 -10.96 1.44
CA PHE A 17 -0.29 -9.57 1.70
C PHE A 17 -1.02 -8.59 0.77
N LYS A 18 -1.08 -8.88 -0.54
CA LYS A 18 -1.81 -8.09 -1.53
C LYS A 18 -3.29 -7.94 -1.17
N ASP A 19 -3.94 -9.03 -0.79
CA ASP A 19 -5.36 -9.01 -0.37
C ASP A 19 -5.56 -8.16 0.88
N ALA A 20 -4.69 -8.28 1.89
CA ALA A 20 -4.72 -7.46 3.09
C ALA A 20 -4.52 -5.97 2.80
N ALA A 21 -3.50 -5.60 2.03
CA ALA A 21 -3.22 -4.23 1.62
C ALA A 21 -4.40 -3.62 0.82
N SER A 22 -4.93 -4.39 -0.14
CA SER A 22 -6.09 -4.01 -0.94
C SER A 22 -7.32 -3.71 -0.08
N LYS A 23 -7.64 -4.60 0.87
CA LYS A 23 -8.79 -4.44 1.77
C LYS A 23 -8.63 -3.22 2.66
N PHE A 24 -7.44 -3.01 3.22
CA PHE A 24 -7.14 -1.83 4.02
C PHE A 24 -7.36 -0.54 3.20
N MET A 25 -6.75 -0.44 2.02
CA MET A 25 -6.86 0.76 1.18
C MET A 25 -8.30 1.01 0.73
N GLN A 26 -9.06 -0.04 0.38
CA GLN A 26 -10.47 0.08 0.04
C GLN A 26 -11.34 0.59 1.19
N ALA A 27 -11.10 0.10 2.41
CA ALA A 27 -11.86 0.52 3.58
C ALA A 27 -11.48 1.93 4.04
N GLU A 28 -10.19 2.26 4.01
CA GLU A 28 -9.66 3.43 4.72
C GLU A 28 -9.32 4.59 3.80
N PHE A 29 -8.82 4.33 2.60
CA PHE A 29 -8.24 5.37 1.75
C PHE A 29 -9.13 5.74 0.57
N VAL A 30 -9.80 4.76 -0.05
CA VAL A 30 -10.74 5.02 -1.16
C VAL A 30 -11.84 6.04 -0.78
N PRO A 31 -12.48 5.98 0.41
CA PRO A 31 -13.47 6.98 0.81
C PRO A 31 -12.89 8.40 0.98
N LEU A 32 -11.57 8.53 1.19
CA LEU A 32 -10.88 9.79 1.43
C LEU A 32 -10.23 10.36 0.16
N ALA A 33 -10.09 9.57 -0.90
CA ALA A 33 -9.34 9.94 -2.10
C ALA A 33 -9.82 11.26 -2.74
N GLU A 34 -11.14 11.47 -2.86
CA GLU A 34 -11.69 12.71 -3.42
C GLU A 34 -11.41 13.93 -2.52
N LYS A 35 -11.46 13.76 -1.20
CA LYS A 35 -11.10 14.81 -0.24
C LYS A 35 -9.63 15.19 -0.40
N TRP A 36 -8.73 14.21 -0.40
CA TRP A 36 -7.28 14.43 -0.57
C TRP A 36 -6.95 15.13 -1.88
N HIS A 37 -7.62 14.74 -2.96
CA HIS A 37 -7.47 15.39 -4.25
C HIS A 37 -7.86 16.88 -4.19
N LYS A 38 -9.02 17.21 -3.60
CA LYS A 38 -9.49 18.60 -3.49
C LYS A 38 -8.61 19.48 -2.60
N GLN A 39 -8.11 18.93 -1.48
CA GLN A 39 -7.29 19.68 -0.54
C GLN A 39 -5.79 19.70 -0.89
N GLY A 40 -5.35 18.87 -1.83
CA GLY A 40 -3.95 18.80 -2.29
C GLY A 40 -2.99 18.14 -1.30
N MET A 41 -3.49 17.44 -0.28
CA MET A 41 -2.68 16.72 0.70
C MET A 41 -3.42 15.52 1.29
N VAL A 42 -2.66 14.54 1.76
CA VAL A 42 -3.18 13.40 2.55
C VAL A 42 -3.25 13.78 4.02
N ASP A 43 -4.30 13.30 4.68
CA ASP A 43 -4.48 13.54 6.11
C ASP A 43 -3.38 12.86 6.94
N ARG A 44 -2.93 13.50 8.03
CA ARG A 44 -1.81 12.99 8.84
C ARG A 44 -2.14 11.66 9.52
N ASP A 45 -3.37 11.49 9.98
CA ASP A 45 -3.88 10.28 10.64
C ASP A 45 -3.90 9.07 9.70
N ALA A 46 -4.07 9.27 8.39
CA ALA A 46 -3.96 8.20 7.40
C ALA A 46 -2.59 7.52 7.41
N TRP A 47 -1.51 8.29 7.63
CA TRP A 47 -0.15 7.75 7.76
C TRP A 47 0.02 6.94 9.03
N THR A 48 -0.46 7.45 10.17
CA THR A 48 -0.43 6.72 11.44
C THR A 48 -1.18 5.40 11.31
N LYS A 49 -2.38 5.43 10.70
CA LYS A 49 -3.20 4.25 10.50
C LYS A 49 -2.55 3.20 9.59
N ALA A 50 -1.90 3.63 8.51
CA ALA A 50 -1.13 2.71 7.66
C ALA A 50 0.09 2.10 8.37
N GLY A 51 0.77 2.90 9.21
CA GLY A 51 1.87 2.43 10.04
C GLY A 51 1.43 1.39 11.05
N GLU A 52 0.33 1.64 11.77
CA GLU A 52 -0.28 0.69 12.71
C GLU A 52 -0.75 -0.60 12.03
N ALA A 53 -1.15 -0.53 10.76
CA ALA A 53 -1.50 -1.68 9.94
C ALA A 53 -0.28 -2.46 9.39
N GLY A 54 0.95 -2.00 9.63
CA GLY A 54 2.17 -2.62 9.11
C GLY A 54 2.35 -2.44 7.59
N LEU A 55 1.71 -1.44 7.00
CA LEU A 55 1.71 -1.20 5.54
C LEU A 55 2.68 -0.08 5.12
N LEU A 56 3.53 0.39 6.03
CA LEU A 56 4.65 1.28 5.74
C LEU A 56 5.96 0.53 5.91
N LEU A 57 6.98 0.89 5.12
CA LEU A 57 8.32 0.32 5.25
C LEU A 57 8.33 -1.22 5.15
N THR A 58 7.54 -1.77 4.24
CA THR A 58 7.21 -3.21 4.17
C THR A 58 8.42 -4.09 3.84
N SER A 59 9.41 -3.53 3.15
CA SER A 59 10.68 -4.19 2.83
C SER A 59 11.83 -3.88 3.79
N ILE A 60 11.61 -2.98 4.76
CA ILE A 60 12.63 -2.60 5.73
C ILE A 60 12.74 -3.69 6.82
N PRO A 61 13.95 -4.05 7.28
CA PRO A 61 14.12 -5.06 8.33
C PRO A 61 13.34 -4.75 9.62
N GLU A 62 12.82 -5.80 10.27
CA GLU A 62 12.05 -5.70 11.51
C GLU A 62 12.82 -5.05 12.66
N GLU A 63 14.15 -5.16 12.69
CA GLU A 63 15.01 -4.52 13.71
C GLU A 63 14.91 -2.97 13.70
N TYR A 64 14.45 -2.39 12.59
CA TYR A 64 14.17 -0.97 12.45
C TYR A 64 12.68 -0.63 12.54
N GLY A 65 11.83 -1.61 12.87
CA GLY A 65 10.37 -1.47 12.92
C GLY A 65 9.69 -1.58 11.56
N GLY A 66 10.36 -2.11 10.54
CA GLY A 66 9.79 -2.38 9.22
C GLY A 66 9.08 -3.73 9.13
N GLY A 67 8.55 -4.04 7.94
CA GLY A 67 7.77 -5.26 7.68
C GLY A 67 8.59 -6.54 7.45
N GLY A 68 9.93 -6.45 7.33
CA GLY A 68 10.81 -7.62 7.15
C GLY A 68 10.69 -8.32 5.79
N GLY A 69 9.91 -7.77 4.87
CA GLY A 69 9.71 -8.31 3.52
C GLY A 69 10.85 -7.96 2.58
N ASP A 70 10.52 -7.91 1.30
CA ASP A 70 11.43 -7.49 0.22
C ASP A 70 10.72 -6.55 -0.75
N TYR A 71 11.43 -6.14 -1.80
CA TYR A 71 10.90 -5.18 -2.78
C TYR A 71 9.58 -5.60 -3.43
N ARG A 72 9.23 -6.90 -3.46
CA ARG A 72 7.94 -7.35 -4.01
C ARG A 72 6.76 -6.86 -3.16
N HIS A 73 6.96 -6.62 -1.87
CA HIS A 73 5.95 -6.05 -0.98
C HIS A 73 5.71 -4.57 -1.29
N GLU A 74 6.77 -3.80 -1.52
CA GLU A 74 6.66 -2.39 -1.96
C GLU A 74 6.02 -2.28 -3.35
N ALA A 75 6.37 -3.20 -4.27
CA ALA A 75 5.76 -3.26 -5.58
C ALA A 75 4.25 -3.51 -5.49
N ILE A 76 3.83 -4.46 -4.64
CA ILE A 76 2.41 -4.70 -4.37
C ILE A 76 1.75 -3.42 -3.84
N MET A 77 2.32 -2.76 -2.82
CA MET A 77 1.76 -1.52 -2.27
C MET A 77 1.52 -0.46 -3.35
N THR A 78 2.48 -0.27 -4.24
CA THR A 78 2.38 0.68 -5.36
C THR A 78 1.31 0.26 -6.38
N GLU A 79 1.26 -1.03 -6.75
CA GLU A 79 0.24 -1.58 -7.66
C GLU A 79 -1.17 -1.45 -7.09
N GLU A 80 -1.38 -1.79 -5.81
CA GLU A 80 -2.68 -1.71 -5.14
C GLU A 80 -3.16 -0.26 -5.07
N GLN A 81 -2.28 0.66 -4.63
CA GLN A 81 -2.59 2.09 -4.57
C GLN A 81 -3.00 2.62 -5.94
N THR A 82 -2.26 2.27 -7.00
CA THR A 82 -2.53 2.70 -8.37
C THR A 82 -3.84 2.12 -8.89
N ARG A 83 -4.09 0.82 -8.66
CA ARG A 83 -5.31 0.16 -9.11
C ARG A 83 -6.56 0.77 -8.49
N LEU A 84 -6.48 1.17 -7.21
CA LEU A 84 -7.59 1.78 -6.48
C LEU A 84 -7.74 3.29 -6.78
N GLY A 85 -6.85 3.88 -7.58
CA GLY A 85 -6.93 5.30 -7.93
C GLY A 85 -6.61 6.25 -6.78
N ILE A 86 -5.86 5.79 -5.77
CA ILE A 86 -5.48 6.60 -4.60
C ILE A 86 -4.28 7.48 -4.98
N GLY A 87 -4.57 8.62 -5.61
CA GLY A 87 -3.57 9.59 -6.03
C GLY A 87 -3.00 10.42 -4.88
N GLY A 88 -1.72 10.77 -4.95
CA GLY A 88 -1.11 11.77 -4.08
C GLY A 88 -0.70 11.30 -2.68
N TRP A 89 -0.93 10.02 -2.31
CA TRP A 89 -0.46 9.50 -1.02
C TRP A 89 1.07 9.47 -0.91
N GLY A 90 1.79 9.18 -2.00
CA GLY A 90 3.25 9.22 -1.99
C GLY A 90 3.91 8.11 -1.16
N GLN A 91 3.24 6.96 -0.99
CA GLN A 91 3.80 5.81 -0.26
C GLN A 91 5.16 5.37 -0.81
N SER A 92 5.30 5.36 -2.14
CA SER A 92 6.53 4.93 -2.80
C SER A 92 7.72 5.83 -2.42
N VAL A 93 7.56 7.14 -2.24
CA VAL A 93 8.67 8.03 -1.82
C VAL A 93 8.91 8.01 -0.31
N HIS A 94 7.95 7.50 0.46
CA HIS A 94 8.08 7.34 1.90
C HIS A 94 8.84 6.06 2.26
N SER A 95 8.58 4.96 1.53
CA SER A 95 9.06 3.62 1.91
C SER A 95 10.14 3.03 0.99
N LEU A 96 10.46 3.69 -0.13
CA LEU A 96 11.57 3.34 -1.02
C LEU A 96 12.80 4.21 -0.81
#